data_AF-A0A538PIR5-F1
#
_entry.id   AF-A0A538PIR5-F1
#
_cell.length_a   1.000
_cell.length_b   1.000
_cell.length_c   1.000
_cell.angle_alpha   90.00
_cell.angle_beta   90.00
_cell.angle_gamma   90.00
#
_symmetry.space_group_name_H-M   'P 1'
#
loop_
_entity.id
_entity.type
_entity.pdbx_description
1 polymer ?
#
loop_
_entity_poly.entity_id
_entity_poly.type
_entity_poly.pdbx_seq_one_letter_code
_entity_poly.pdbx_strand_id
1 'polypeptide(L)'
;MPDEALKRTPLAWLRTPATSTTPDAIRVELRKLEFVRNLGAHRWDLSALNRACAAELERRIASLDRTVAAGAQVRVEDGELVISPLDAEELPDDVKQLQALVAERLPKVELADLLIEVDGWCGFSQHFTHAGSSSSRTPNLLTHLYASLLAQACNFGLTTMADVSDLSYAQLAWTTEWYIREDTLKAAMTALVNYQHHLPLEAKQQLVVHRSPTAETTNLPATPTPSIVCSQPASIG
;
A
#
# COMPACT_ATOMS: atom_id res chain seq x y z
N MET A 1 22.64 37.57 -1.36
CA MET A 1 22.59 36.19 -0.80
C MET A 1 21.27 35.56 -1.23
N PRO A 2 21.14 34.24 -1.45
CA PRO A 2 19.83 33.61 -1.69
C PRO A 2 18.84 34.14 -0.65
N ASP A 3 17.66 34.52 -1.10
CA ASP A 3 16.66 35.16 -0.27
C ASP A 3 16.34 34.24 0.92
N GLU A 4 16.74 34.66 2.11
CA GLU A 4 16.62 33.88 3.37
C GLU A 4 15.13 33.56 3.66
N ALA A 5 14.22 34.29 3.02
CA ALA A 5 12.77 34.08 3.07
C ALA A 5 12.28 32.75 2.44
N LEU A 6 13.03 32.12 1.53
CA LEU A 6 12.50 31.00 0.72
C LEU A 6 12.97 29.59 1.13
N LYS A 7 13.87 29.43 2.12
CA LYS A 7 14.42 28.11 2.55
C LYS A 7 14.80 27.16 1.39
N ARG A 8 15.20 27.68 0.23
CA ARG A 8 15.53 26.89 -0.97
C ARG A 8 17.03 26.82 -1.16
N THR A 9 17.51 25.67 -1.64
CA THR A 9 18.92 25.51 -2.01
C THR A 9 19.27 26.40 -3.21
N PRO A 10 20.52 26.88 -3.34
CA PRO A 10 20.95 27.70 -4.48
C PRO A 10 20.68 27.04 -5.85
N LEU A 11 20.75 25.71 -5.93
CA LEU A 11 20.43 24.95 -7.14
C LEU A 11 18.93 24.93 -7.47
N ALA A 12 18.07 24.80 -6.47
CA ALA A 12 16.62 24.87 -6.68
C ALA A 12 16.18 26.25 -7.18
N TRP A 13 16.83 27.30 -6.69
CA TRP A 13 16.63 28.67 -7.15
C TRP A 13 17.07 28.88 -8.61
N LEU A 14 18.26 28.37 -8.99
CA LEU A 14 18.76 28.46 -10.37
C LEU A 14 17.93 27.67 -11.39
N ARG A 15 17.35 26.53 -10.99
CA ARG A 15 16.51 25.68 -11.87
C ARG A 15 15.12 26.26 -12.15
N THR A 16 14.70 27.30 -11.43
CA THR A 16 13.37 27.88 -11.63
C THR A 16 13.36 28.79 -12.86
N PRO A 17 12.61 28.48 -13.92
CA PRO A 17 12.54 29.32 -15.10
C PRO A 17 11.74 30.60 -14.82
N ALA A 18 12.07 31.70 -15.51
CA ALA A 18 11.26 32.91 -15.46
C ALA A 18 9.88 32.64 -16.08
N THR A 19 8.82 32.88 -15.30
CA THR A 19 7.42 32.60 -15.71
C THR A 19 6.68 33.89 -16.12
N SER A 20 7.33 35.05 -16.05
CA SER A 20 6.73 36.37 -16.27
C SER A 20 7.79 37.40 -16.68
N THR A 21 7.41 38.41 -17.47
CA THR A 21 8.25 39.54 -17.89
C THR A 21 8.04 40.78 -17.02
N THR A 22 7.65 40.58 -15.76
CA THR A 22 7.51 41.68 -14.79
C THR A 22 8.89 42.25 -14.42
N PRO A 23 8.99 43.55 -14.07
CA PRO A 23 10.25 44.16 -13.63
C PRO A 23 10.94 43.39 -12.49
N ASP A 24 10.17 42.77 -11.59
CA ASP A 24 10.69 41.95 -10.50
C ASP A 24 11.28 40.62 -10.98
N ALA A 25 10.61 39.95 -11.91
CA ALA A 25 11.14 38.75 -12.54
C ALA A 25 12.46 39.04 -13.27
N ILE A 26 12.53 40.16 -13.99
CA ILE A 26 13.77 40.60 -14.67
C ILE A 26 14.90 40.83 -13.65
N ARG A 27 14.62 41.48 -12.51
CA ARG A 27 15.61 41.67 -11.44
C ARG A 27 16.11 40.35 -10.84
N VAL A 28 15.21 39.37 -10.67
CA VAL A 28 15.58 38.03 -10.19
C VAL A 28 16.48 37.31 -11.20
N GLU A 29 16.19 37.39 -12.49
CA GLU A 29 17.02 36.79 -13.54
C GLU A 29 18.40 37.45 -13.65
N LEU A 30 18.48 38.77 -13.57
CA LEU A 30 19.77 39.49 -13.56
C LEU A 30 20.63 39.05 -12.36
N ARG A 31 20.03 38.84 -11.19
CA ARG A 31 20.75 38.30 -10.02
C ARG A 31 21.24 36.87 -10.23
N LYS A 32 20.46 36.01 -10.88
CA LYS A 32 20.90 34.64 -11.24
C LYS A 32 22.10 34.68 -12.19
N LEU A 33 22.04 35.54 -13.20
CA LEU A 33 23.15 35.71 -14.14
C LEU A 33 24.42 36.20 -13.45
N GLU A 34 24.29 37.16 -12.54
CA GLU A 34 25.43 37.68 -11.78
C GLU A 34 26.02 36.61 -10.84
N PHE A 35 25.17 35.81 -10.20
CA PHE A 35 25.59 34.67 -9.38
C PHE A 35 26.36 33.62 -10.19
N VAL A 36 25.82 33.21 -11.35
CA VAL A 36 26.45 32.24 -12.25
C VAL A 36 27.76 32.80 -12.85
N ARG A 37 27.81 34.11 -13.12
CA ARG A 37 29.03 34.79 -13.57
C ARG A 37 30.11 34.77 -12.50
N ASN A 38 29.75 35.01 -11.23
CA ASN A 38 30.68 34.97 -10.09
C ASN A 38 31.22 33.56 -9.82
N LEU A 39 30.47 32.51 -10.16
CA LEU A 39 30.95 31.13 -10.14
C LEU A 39 31.93 30.80 -11.29
N GLY A 40 32.19 31.76 -12.19
CA GLY A 40 33.08 31.56 -13.33
C GLY A 40 32.46 30.70 -14.44
N ALA A 41 31.14 30.50 -14.44
CA ALA A 41 30.48 29.62 -15.40
C ALA A 41 30.64 30.05 -16.87
N HIS A 42 30.87 31.34 -17.11
CA HIS A 42 31.21 31.90 -18.42
C HIS A 42 32.55 31.37 -18.98
N ARG A 43 33.37 30.70 -18.16
CA ARG A 43 34.63 30.06 -18.54
C ARG A 43 34.56 28.53 -18.57
N TRP A 44 33.41 27.95 -18.25
CA TRP A 44 33.25 26.50 -18.25
C TRP A 44 33.10 26.00 -19.68
N ASP A 45 33.92 25.03 -20.09
CA ASP A 45 33.73 24.33 -21.36
C ASP A 45 32.64 23.26 -21.20
N LEU A 46 31.39 23.66 -21.46
CA LEU A 46 30.23 22.77 -21.41
C LEU A 46 30.10 21.90 -22.67
N SER A 47 30.96 22.10 -23.68
CA SER A 47 30.92 21.35 -24.95
C SER A 47 31.14 19.85 -24.72
N ALA A 48 32.01 19.50 -23.77
CA ALA A 48 32.28 18.11 -23.40
C ALA A 48 31.08 17.45 -22.70
N LEU A 49 30.41 18.18 -21.80
CA LEU A 49 29.18 17.72 -21.12
C LEU A 49 28.03 17.55 -22.11
N ASN A 50 27.85 18.48 -23.05
CA ASN A 50 26.81 18.40 -24.07
C ASN A 50 27.03 17.18 -24.99
N ARG A 51 28.27 16.93 -25.42
CA ARG A 51 28.63 15.75 -26.23
C ARG A 51 28.46 14.44 -25.47
N ALA A 52 28.89 14.37 -24.21
CA ALA A 52 28.77 13.17 -23.40
C ALA A 52 27.29 12.83 -23.10
N CYS A 53 26.47 13.85 -22.83
CA CYS A 53 25.04 13.68 -22.58
C CYS A 53 24.29 13.26 -23.86
N ALA A 54 24.63 13.86 -25.01
CA ALA A 54 24.11 13.45 -26.31
C ALA A 54 24.48 12.00 -26.65
N ALA A 55 25.74 11.61 -26.45
CA ALA A 55 26.19 10.23 -26.70
C ALA A 55 25.55 9.21 -25.73
N GLU A 56 25.24 9.59 -24.49
CA GLU A 56 24.48 8.75 -23.56
C GLU A 56 23.03 8.59 -24.00
N LEU A 57 22.37 9.68 -24.42
CA LEU A 57 21.01 9.62 -24.93
C LEU A 57 20.92 8.74 -26.18
N GLU A 58 21.83 8.94 -27.14
CA GLU A 58 21.92 8.10 -28.35
C GLU A 58 22.15 6.63 -28.02
N ARG A 59 23.03 6.33 -27.04
CA ARG A 59 23.23 4.94 -26.58
C ARG A 59 21.97 4.34 -25.97
N ARG A 60 21.21 5.11 -25.19
CA ARG A 60 19.96 4.65 -24.56
C ARG A 60 18.86 4.42 -25.59
N ILE A 61 18.71 5.34 -26.55
CA ILE A 61 17.77 5.18 -27.66
C ILE A 61 18.14 3.95 -28.49
N ALA A 62 19.41 3.80 -28.89
CA ALA A 62 19.86 2.63 -29.64
C ALA A 62 19.68 1.32 -28.84
N SER A 63 19.78 1.36 -27.51
CA SER A 63 19.49 0.20 -26.66
C SER A 63 18.00 -0.10 -26.58
N LEU A 64 17.15 0.92 -26.54
CA LEU A 64 15.71 0.77 -26.58
C LEU A 64 15.27 0.20 -27.94
N ASP A 65 15.77 0.74 -29.04
CA ASP A 65 15.49 0.27 -30.40
C ASP A 65 15.86 -1.22 -30.57
N ARG A 66 17.00 -1.65 -30.03
CA ARG A 66 17.38 -3.07 -30.03
C ARG A 66 16.40 -3.93 -29.22
N THR A 67 15.95 -3.43 -28.07
CA THR A 67 15.01 -4.16 -27.20
C THR A 67 13.62 -4.27 -27.86
N VAL A 68 13.17 -3.19 -28.50
CA VAL A 68 11.93 -3.15 -29.31
C VAL A 68 12.04 -4.09 -30.51
N ALA A 69 13.15 -4.04 -31.25
CA ALA A 69 13.37 -4.91 -32.41
C ALA A 69 13.54 -6.40 -32.04
N ALA A 70 14.02 -6.71 -30.84
CA ALA A 70 14.17 -8.07 -30.33
C ALA A 70 12.84 -8.73 -29.92
N GLY A 71 11.69 -8.08 -30.15
CA GLY A 71 10.38 -8.64 -29.87
C GLY A 71 9.94 -8.47 -28.41
N ALA A 72 10.52 -7.51 -27.68
CA ALA A 72 9.92 -7.09 -26.42
C ALA A 72 8.50 -6.57 -26.71
N GLN A 73 7.60 -6.72 -25.75
CA GLN A 73 6.20 -6.31 -25.76
C GLN A 73 6.01 -4.79 -25.87
N VAL A 74 6.88 -4.07 -26.57
CA VAL A 74 6.95 -2.61 -26.65
C VAL A 74 6.98 -2.27 -28.14
N ARG A 75 5.94 -1.60 -28.62
CA ARG A 75 5.80 -1.12 -30.00
C ARG A 75 5.76 0.41 -30.00
N VAL A 76 6.12 1.03 -31.12
CA VAL A 76 5.98 2.47 -31.30
C VAL A 76 4.89 2.69 -32.35
N GLU A 77 3.74 3.22 -31.93
CA GLU A 77 2.60 3.54 -32.81
C GLU A 77 2.35 5.06 -32.71
N ASP A 78 2.35 5.76 -33.85
CA ASP A 78 2.13 7.22 -33.94
C ASP A 78 3.02 8.10 -33.03
N GLY A 79 4.21 7.63 -32.68
CA GLY A 79 5.14 8.32 -31.79
C GLY A 79 4.90 8.08 -30.30
N GLU A 80 3.93 7.22 -29.95
CA GLU A 80 3.70 6.74 -28.59
C GLU A 80 4.26 5.32 -28.40
N LEU A 81 4.84 5.09 -27.22
CA LEU A 81 5.39 3.79 -26.83
C LEU A 81 4.26 2.95 -26.23
N VAL A 82 3.76 1.97 -27.01
CA VAL A 82 2.68 1.07 -26.60
C VAL A 82 3.28 -0.22 -26.06
N ILE A 83 3.10 -0.47 -24.76
CA ILE A 83 3.50 -1.72 -24.12
C ILE A 83 2.32 -2.70 -24.20
N SER A 84 2.46 -3.78 -24.98
CA SER A 84 1.51 -4.89 -25.01
C SER A 84 1.49 -5.58 -23.63
N PRO A 85 0.30 -5.90 -23.08
CA PRO A 85 0.20 -6.68 -21.85
C PRO A 85 0.99 -7.98 -21.96
N LEU A 86 1.63 -8.39 -20.87
CA LEU A 86 2.24 -9.72 -20.77
C LEU A 86 1.15 -10.77 -20.94
N ASP A 87 1.38 -11.71 -21.86
CA ASP A 87 0.54 -12.91 -21.94
C ASP A 87 0.63 -13.62 -20.59
N ALA A 88 -0.52 -13.84 -19.97
CA ALA A 88 -0.60 -14.56 -18.71
C ALA A 88 -0.15 -16.01 -18.96
N GLU A 89 0.75 -16.50 -18.12
CA GLU A 89 1.16 -17.91 -18.15
C GLU A 89 -0.07 -18.78 -17.90
N GLU A 90 -0.34 -19.75 -18.78
CA GLU A 90 -1.45 -20.68 -18.60
C GLU A 90 -1.19 -21.54 -17.36
N LEU A 91 -1.95 -21.29 -16.29
CA LEU A 91 -1.90 -22.13 -15.10
C LEU A 91 -2.31 -23.57 -15.45
N PRO A 92 -1.57 -24.59 -14.99
CA PRO A 92 -1.97 -25.99 -15.12
C PRO A 92 -3.36 -26.22 -14.53
N ASP A 93 -4.13 -27.13 -15.13
CA ASP A 93 -5.53 -27.36 -14.74
C ASP A 93 -5.66 -27.86 -13.29
N ASP A 94 -4.68 -28.59 -12.78
CA ASP A 94 -4.61 -29.00 -11.37
C ASP A 94 -4.55 -27.79 -10.42
N VAL A 95 -3.83 -26.73 -10.78
CA VAL A 95 -3.72 -25.50 -9.99
C VAL A 95 -5.02 -24.71 -10.04
N LYS A 96 -5.70 -24.67 -11.19
CA LYS A 96 -7.01 -24.04 -11.33
C LYS A 96 -8.07 -24.76 -10.49
N GLN A 97 -8.06 -26.09 -10.51
CA GLN A 97 -8.95 -26.91 -9.68
C GLN A 97 -8.69 -26.69 -8.18
N LEU A 98 -7.42 -26.68 -7.77
CA LEU A 98 -7.04 -26.38 -6.39
C LEU A 98 -7.47 -24.96 -5.98
N GLN A 99 -7.26 -23.96 -6.83
CA GLN A 99 -7.68 -22.58 -6.57
C GLN A 99 -9.20 -22.50 -6.39
N ALA A 100 -9.98 -23.19 -7.23
CA ALA A 100 -11.44 -23.25 -7.10
C ALA A 100 -11.85 -23.89 -5.76
N LEU A 101 -11.24 -25.02 -5.40
CA LEU A 101 -11.50 -25.69 -4.12
C LEU A 101 -11.11 -24.83 -2.92
N VAL A 102 -10.01 -24.06 -3.00
CA VAL A 102 -9.60 -23.13 -1.94
C VAL A 102 -10.57 -21.95 -1.86
N ALA A 103 -10.97 -21.39 -3.00
CA ALA A 103 -11.90 -20.26 -3.06
C ALA A 103 -13.29 -20.62 -2.53
N GLU A 104 -13.77 -21.85 -2.75
CA GLU A 104 -15.03 -22.35 -2.18
C GLU A 104 -15.00 -22.49 -0.65
N ARG A 105 -13.81 -22.66 -0.06
CA ARG A 105 -13.63 -22.85 1.38
C ARG A 105 -13.23 -21.57 2.11
N LEU A 106 -12.82 -20.54 1.39
CA LEU A 106 -12.46 -19.25 1.99
C LEU A 106 -13.73 -18.51 2.42
N PRO A 107 -13.83 -18.05 3.69
CA PRO A 107 -14.95 -17.22 4.11
C PRO A 107 -14.95 -15.90 3.32
N LYS A 108 -16.13 -15.48 2.87
CA LYS A 108 -16.34 -14.14 2.30
C LYS A 108 -16.45 -13.16 3.46
N VAL A 109 -15.39 -12.41 3.72
CA VAL A 109 -15.33 -11.36 4.74
C VAL A 109 -15.16 -10.01 4.06
N GLU A 110 -15.87 -8.99 4.55
CA GLU A 110 -15.69 -7.63 4.07
C GLU A 110 -14.31 -7.11 4.49
N LEU A 111 -13.58 -6.49 3.56
CA LEU A 111 -12.22 -6.02 3.82
C LEU A 111 -12.15 -5.02 5.00
N ALA A 112 -13.20 -4.23 5.19
CA ALA A 112 -13.30 -3.29 6.30
C ALA A 112 -13.40 -4.01 7.66
N ASP A 113 -14.20 -5.08 7.75
CA ASP A 113 -14.34 -5.88 8.97
C ASP A 113 -13.02 -6.58 9.33
N LEU A 114 -12.34 -7.14 8.32
CA LEU A 114 -11.03 -7.76 8.50
C LEU A 114 -9.99 -6.75 9.01
N LEU A 115 -10.04 -5.50 8.51
CA LEU A 115 -9.14 -4.44 8.96
C LEU A 115 -9.39 -4.06 10.43
N ILE A 116 -10.66 -4.02 10.86
CA ILE A 116 -11.05 -3.75 12.25
C ILE A 116 -10.58 -4.90 13.16
N GLU A 117 -10.75 -6.14 12.73
CA GLU A 117 -10.31 -7.31 13.51
C GLU A 117 -8.78 -7.33 13.68
N VAL A 118 -8.05 -7.07 12.60
CA VAL A 118 -6.58 -6.95 12.64
C VAL A 118 -6.13 -5.82 13.56
N ASP A 119 -6.84 -4.68 13.57
CA ASP A 119 -6.55 -3.61 14.52
C ASP A 119 -6.75 -4.06 15.98
N GLY A 120 -7.79 -4.86 16.24
CA GLY A 120 -8.02 -5.45 17.57
C GLY A 120 -6.86 -6.33 18.05
N TRP A 121 -6.12 -6.96 17.13
CA TRP A 121 -5.00 -7.84 17.47
C TRP A 121 -3.67 -7.10 17.67
N CYS A 122 -3.35 -6.17 16.78
CA CYS A 122 -2.03 -5.52 16.76
C CYS A 122 -2.05 -4.06 17.24
N GLY A 123 -3.23 -3.45 17.37
CA GLY A 123 -3.40 -2.07 17.84
C GLY A 123 -2.73 -1.03 16.94
N PHE A 124 -2.60 -1.30 15.64
CA PHE A 124 -1.85 -0.44 14.73
C PHE A 124 -2.47 0.97 14.61
N SER A 125 -3.79 1.09 14.81
CA SER A 125 -4.53 2.37 14.79
C SER A 125 -4.01 3.37 15.83
N GLN A 126 -3.41 2.88 16.92
CA GLN A 126 -2.89 3.70 18.02
C GLN A 126 -1.69 4.54 17.62
N HIS A 127 -0.96 4.13 16.57
CA HIS A 127 0.20 4.85 16.05
C HIS A 127 -0.16 6.06 15.18
N PHE A 128 -1.41 6.13 14.69
CA PHE A 128 -1.90 7.30 13.96
C PHE A 128 -2.24 8.44 14.92
N THR A 129 -1.24 9.29 15.15
CA THR A 129 -1.32 10.43 16.05
C THR A 129 -1.50 11.73 15.28
N HIS A 130 -2.32 12.65 15.82
CA HIS A 130 -2.58 13.96 15.22
C HIS A 130 -1.29 14.79 15.15
N ALA A 131 -1.00 15.43 14.01
CA ALA A 131 0.23 16.20 13.82
C ALA A 131 0.36 17.42 14.77
N GLY A 132 -0.76 17.94 15.28
CA GLY A 132 -0.80 19.13 16.13
C GLY A 132 -0.75 18.92 17.65
N SER A 133 -0.50 17.71 18.16
CA SER A 133 -0.48 17.35 19.61
C SER A 133 -1.78 17.55 20.41
N SER A 134 -2.78 18.26 19.88
CA SER A 134 -4.13 18.37 20.44
C SER A 134 -4.91 17.07 20.24
N SER A 135 -4.88 16.20 21.24
CA SER A 135 -5.65 14.97 21.24
C SER A 135 -7.13 15.27 21.46
N SER A 136 -7.90 15.31 20.39
CA SER A 136 -9.33 15.01 20.47
C SER A 136 -9.58 13.83 19.55
N ARG A 137 -9.53 12.62 20.11
CA ARG A 137 -10.07 11.44 19.44
C ARG A 137 -11.57 11.64 19.35
N THR A 138 -12.02 12.28 18.27
CA THR A 138 -13.44 12.33 17.92
C THR A 138 -13.95 10.88 17.83
N PRO A 139 -15.13 10.55 18.36
CA PRO A 139 -15.63 9.17 18.39
C PRO A 139 -15.70 8.49 17.01
N ASN A 140 -15.79 9.26 15.93
CA ASN A 140 -15.79 8.76 14.54
C ASN A 140 -14.42 8.79 13.85
N LEU A 141 -13.33 9.09 14.56
CA LEU A 141 -11.99 9.20 13.96
C LEU A 141 -11.54 7.86 13.35
N LEU A 142 -11.79 6.75 14.03
CA LEU A 142 -11.37 5.42 13.54
C LEU A 142 -12.07 5.06 12.24
N THR A 143 -13.36 5.39 12.11
CA THR A 143 -14.13 5.18 10.87
C THR A 143 -13.51 5.96 9.71
N HIS A 144 -13.21 7.25 9.91
CA HIS A 144 -12.54 8.05 8.88
C HIS A 144 -11.13 7.52 8.56
N LEU A 145 -10.40 7.06 9.58
CA LEU A 145 -9.06 6.51 9.42
C LEU A 145 -9.06 5.23 8.57
N TYR A 146 -9.97 4.29 8.87
CA TYR A 146 -10.08 3.04 8.10
C TYR A 146 -10.53 3.31 6.68
N ALA A 147 -11.52 4.19 6.47
CA ALA A 147 -11.95 4.57 5.14
C ALA A 147 -10.82 5.25 4.34
N SER A 148 -10.07 6.17 4.95
CA SER A 148 -8.91 6.82 4.31
C SER A 148 -7.78 5.83 4.02
N LEU A 149 -7.56 4.83 4.87
CA LEU A 149 -6.55 3.80 4.65
C LEU A 149 -6.95 2.86 3.51
N LEU A 150 -8.19 2.37 3.49
CA LEU A 150 -8.73 1.52 2.43
C LEU A 150 -8.75 2.23 1.09
N ALA A 151 -9.12 3.52 1.06
CA ALA A 151 -9.13 4.32 -0.16
C ALA A 151 -7.75 4.40 -0.82
N GLN A 152 -6.69 4.50 -0.01
CA GLN A 152 -5.30 4.55 -0.47
C GLN A 152 -4.76 3.16 -0.80
N ALA A 153 -5.02 2.17 0.06
CA ALA A 153 -4.50 0.81 -0.09
C ALA A 153 -5.11 0.08 -1.31
N CYS A 154 -6.40 0.33 -1.61
CA CYS A 154 -7.11 -0.28 -2.73
C CYS A 154 -7.10 0.59 -4.00
N ASN A 155 -6.35 1.69 -4.03
CA ASN A 155 -6.28 2.63 -5.15
C ASN A 155 -7.65 3.18 -5.61
N PHE A 156 -8.67 3.21 -4.74
CA PHE A 156 -9.98 3.77 -5.05
C PHE A 156 -9.97 5.31 -5.03
N GLY A 157 -9.07 5.91 -4.26
CA GLY A 157 -9.04 7.35 -4.05
C GLY A 157 -10.13 7.83 -3.08
N LEU A 158 -9.93 9.04 -2.52
CA LEU A 158 -10.79 9.57 -1.46
C LEU A 158 -12.19 9.97 -1.96
N THR A 159 -12.31 10.40 -3.23
CA THR A 159 -13.59 10.80 -3.84
C THR A 159 -14.52 9.60 -3.97
N THR A 160 -14.06 8.53 -4.60
CA THR A 160 -14.85 7.30 -4.76
C THR A 160 -15.20 6.70 -3.40
N MET A 161 -14.29 6.74 -2.42
CA MET A 161 -14.60 6.30 -1.06
C MET A 161 -15.71 7.13 -0.40
N ALA A 162 -15.72 8.46 -0.61
CA ALA A 162 -16.79 9.33 -0.12
C ALA A 162 -18.13 9.07 -0.82
N ASP A 163 -18.13 8.67 -2.09
CA ASP A 163 -19.36 8.38 -2.84
C ASP A 163 -20.03 7.07 -2.39
N VAL A 164 -19.23 6.10 -1.92
CA VAL A 164 -19.72 4.76 -1.53
C VAL A 164 -19.90 4.58 -0.02
N SER A 165 -19.52 5.58 0.78
CA SER A 165 -19.65 5.56 2.24
C SER A 165 -20.42 6.77 2.74
N ASP A 166 -20.89 6.73 3.99
CA ASP A 166 -21.57 7.88 4.62
C ASP A 166 -20.60 8.99 5.07
N LEU A 167 -19.43 9.11 4.43
CA LEU A 167 -18.34 10.00 4.82
C LEU A 167 -18.10 11.06 3.74
N SER A 168 -17.84 12.30 4.15
CA SER A 168 -17.50 13.36 3.21
C SER A 168 -16.03 13.29 2.78
N TYR A 169 -15.75 13.69 1.55
CA TYR A 169 -14.38 13.87 1.04
C TYR A 169 -13.52 14.72 1.99
N ALA A 170 -14.09 15.81 2.54
CA ALA A 170 -13.38 16.71 3.44
C ALA A 170 -12.91 16.00 4.72
N GLN A 171 -13.73 15.11 5.30
CA GLN A 171 -13.36 14.32 6.48
C GLN A 171 -12.24 13.33 6.16
N LEU A 172 -12.30 12.66 5.00
CA LEU A 172 -11.28 11.72 4.57
C LEU A 172 -9.95 12.42 4.27
N ALA A 173 -9.99 13.53 3.54
CA ALA A 173 -8.81 14.33 3.22
C ALA A 173 -8.16 14.91 4.47
N TRP A 174 -8.97 15.43 5.41
CA TRP A 174 -8.47 15.92 6.69
C TRP A 174 -7.81 14.80 7.50
N THR A 175 -8.40 13.60 7.52
CA THR A 175 -7.84 12.45 8.25
C THR A 175 -6.51 12.01 7.63
N THR A 176 -6.44 11.94 6.31
CA THR A 176 -5.20 11.61 5.59
C THR A 176 -4.10 12.61 5.92
N GLU A 177 -4.38 13.91 5.80
CA GLU A 177 -3.40 14.99 6.03
C GLU A 177 -2.87 15.00 7.48
N TRP A 178 -3.77 14.87 8.46
CA TRP A 178 -3.41 15.10 9.87
C TRP A 178 -2.99 13.84 10.64
N TYR A 179 -3.30 12.64 10.14
CA TYR A 179 -3.01 11.38 10.83
C TYR A 179 -2.12 10.43 10.04
N ILE A 180 -2.30 10.34 8.71
CA ILE A 180 -1.56 9.40 7.85
C ILE A 180 -0.30 10.11 7.33
N ARG A 181 0.79 9.98 8.07
CA ARG A 181 2.11 10.53 7.75
C ARG A 181 3.10 9.39 7.62
N GLU A 182 4.24 9.65 6.98
CA GLU A 182 5.28 8.63 6.81
C GLU A 182 5.68 7.98 8.14
N ASP A 183 5.94 8.78 9.18
CA ASP A 183 6.33 8.29 10.50
C ASP A 183 5.24 7.44 11.18
N THR A 184 3.98 7.87 11.10
CA THR A 184 2.86 7.16 11.74
C THR A 184 2.52 5.87 10.98
N LEU A 185 2.59 5.90 9.65
CA LEU A 185 2.39 4.74 8.79
C LEU A 185 3.50 3.71 9.01
N LYS A 186 4.76 4.15 9.13
CA LYS A 186 5.91 3.28 9.40
C LYS A 186 5.79 2.60 10.77
N ALA A 187 5.38 3.35 11.79
CA ALA A 187 5.13 2.79 13.13
C ALA A 187 3.98 1.77 13.12
N ALA A 188 2.87 2.09 12.45
CA ALA A 188 1.73 1.16 12.29
C ALA A 188 2.13 -0.12 11.54
N MET A 189 2.86 0.00 10.43
CA MET A 189 3.38 -1.15 9.67
C MET A 189 4.33 -2.00 10.52
N THR A 190 5.18 -1.37 11.33
CA THR A 190 6.08 -2.09 12.24
C THR A 190 5.29 -2.93 13.25
N ALA A 191 4.20 -2.39 13.81
CA ALA A 191 3.32 -3.14 14.71
C ALA A 191 2.68 -4.35 14.02
N LEU A 192 2.16 -4.17 12.80
CA LEU A 192 1.58 -5.25 11.98
C LEU A 192 2.60 -6.36 11.68
N VAL A 193 3.79 -5.97 11.20
CA VAL A 193 4.85 -6.91 10.85
C VAL A 193 5.34 -7.66 12.09
N ASN A 194 5.55 -6.98 13.21
CA ASN A 194 5.94 -7.63 14.46
C ASN A 194 4.89 -8.64 14.90
N TYR A 195 3.60 -8.29 14.85
CA TYR A 195 2.52 -9.22 15.15
C TYR A 195 2.58 -10.47 14.26
N GLN A 196 2.73 -10.28 12.94
CA GLN A 196 2.86 -11.39 11.98
C GLN A 196 4.08 -12.29 12.26
N HIS A 197 5.19 -11.73 12.76
CA HIS A 197 6.37 -12.51 13.13
C HIS A 197 6.17 -13.34 14.40
N HIS A 198 5.34 -12.86 15.33
CA HIS A 198 5.03 -13.58 16.57
C HIS A 198 3.98 -14.69 16.40
N LEU A 199 3.28 -14.75 15.26
CA LEU A 199 2.40 -15.88 14.95
C LEU A 199 3.21 -17.17 14.69
N PRO A 200 2.95 -18.26 15.45
CA PRO A 200 3.55 -19.55 15.16
C PRO A 200 3.12 -20.04 13.77
N LEU A 201 3.99 -20.78 13.07
CA LEU A 201 3.74 -21.23 11.69
C LEU A 201 2.42 -22.03 11.54
N GLU A 202 2.02 -22.74 12.60
CA GLU A 202 0.75 -23.47 12.71
C GLU A 202 -0.47 -22.53 12.72
N ALA A 203 -0.37 -21.35 13.35
CA ALA A 203 -1.43 -20.34 13.38
C ALA A 203 -1.54 -19.54 12.07
N LYS A 204 -0.44 -19.40 11.31
CA LYS A 204 -0.45 -18.76 9.98
C LYS A 204 -1.31 -19.56 8.98
N GLN A 205 -1.44 -20.87 9.17
CA GLN A 205 -2.29 -21.73 8.35
C GLN A 205 -3.76 -21.77 8.85
N GLN A 206 -3.98 -21.56 10.15
CA GLN A 206 -5.32 -21.62 10.76
C GLN A 206 -6.17 -20.36 10.57
N LEU A 207 -5.57 -19.20 10.28
CA LEU A 207 -6.32 -17.96 9.98
C LEU A 207 -7.22 -18.11 8.72
N VAL A 208 -6.92 -19.09 7.86
CA VAL A 208 -7.72 -19.44 6.67
C VAL A 208 -8.83 -20.46 7.00
N VAL A 209 -8.74 -21.20 8.10
CA VAL A 209 -9.53 -22.43 8.31
C VAL A 209 -10.55 -22.34 9.46
N HIS A 210 -10.46 -21.36 10.36
CA HIS A 210 -11.28 -21.37 11.58
C HIS A 210 -12.13 -20.13 11.78
N ARG A 211 -13.39 -20.19 11.31
CA ARG A 211 -14.60 -20.05 12.15
C ARG A 211 -15.88 -20.24 11.31
N SER A 212 -16.26 -21.48 11.08
CA SER A 212 -17.67 -21.85 10.95
C SER A 212 -18.10 -22.46 12.29
N PRO A 213 -19.16 -21.99 12.96
CA PRO A 213 -19.64 -22.63 14.18
C PRO A 213 -20.32 -23.94 13.75
N THR A 214 -19.62 -25.07 13.87
CA THR A 214 -20.26 -26.36 13.67
C THR A 214 -21.13 -26.66 14.88
N ALA A 215 -22.40 -26.89 14.58
CA ALA A 215 -23.44 -27.19 15.53
C ALA A 215 -23.09 -28.37 16.45
N GLU A 216 -23.51 -28.18 17.70
CA GLU A 216 -23.79 -29.18 18.73
C GLU A 216 -24.20 -30.55 18.17
N THR A 217 -23.46 -31.60 18.52
CA THR A 217 -24.01 -32.95 18.64
C THR A 217 -23.39 -33.58 19.88
N THR A 218 -24.14 -33.48 20.97
CA THR A 218 -23.85 -34.11 22.25
C THR A 218 -23.79 -35.62 22.09
N ASN A 219 -22.63 -36.17 22.44
CA ASN A 219 -22.32 -37.59 22.53
C ASN A 219 -23.23 -38.31 23.57
N LEU A 220 -23.79 -39.45 23.16
CA LEU A 220 -24.11 -40.55 24.07
C LEU A 220 -22.82 -41.37 24.30
N PRO A 221 -22.40 -41.67 25.55
CA PRO A 221 -21.32 -42.62 25.76
C PRO A 221 -21.85 -44.04 25.98
N ALA A 222 -21.30 -45.00 25.24
CA ALA A 222 -21.50 -46.43 25.44
C ALA A 222 -20.44 -47.01 26.38
N THR A 223 -20.91 -47.49 27.56
CA THR A 223 -20.47 -48.67 28.34
C THR A 223 -19.06 -48.68 28.98
N PRO A 224 -18.90 -49.32 30.17
CA PRO A 224 -18.73 -50.78 30.23
C PRO A 224 -19.55 -51.49 31.33
N THR A 225 -19.78 -52.78 31.08
CA THR A 225 -20.45 -53.81 31.88
C THR A 225 -19.83 -54.01 33.28
N PRO A 226 -20.63 -54.51 34.26
CA PRO A 226 -20.17 -55.69 35.00
C PRO A 226 -21.25 -56.78 35.20
N SER A 227 -20.78 -58.02 35.07
CA SER A 227 -21.11 -59.24 35.84
C SER A 227 -22.56 -59.58 36.24
N ILE A 228 -23.14 -60.50 35.46
CA ILE A 228 -23.85 -61.74 35.85
C ILE A 228 -24.22 -61.88 37.34
N VAL A 229 -25.54 -61.83 37.64
CA VAL A 229 -26.21 -62.77 38.56
C VAL A 229 -27.64 -63.01 38.04
N CYS A 230 -27.89 -64.18 37.47
CA CYS A 230 -29.24 -64.74 37.37
C CYS A 230 -29.20 -66.04 38.16
N SER A 231 -29.84 -66.06 39.33
CA SER A 231 -30.01 -67.24 40.15
C SER A 231 -31.41 -67.22 40.72
N GLN A 232 -32.31 -67.90 40.02
CA GLN A 232 -33.42 -68.65 40.60
C GLN A 232 -33.82 -69.69 39.55
N PRO A 233 -34.16 -70.91 39.98
CA PRO A 233 -35.54 -71.08 40.41
C PRO A 233 -35.76 -72.07 41.56
N ALA A 234 -37.01 -72.02 42.02
CA ALA A 234 -37.82 -73.09 42.62
C ALA A 234 -37.80 -73.26 44.16
N SER A 235 -39.01 -73.02 44.69
CA SER A 235 -39.81 -73.98 45.48
C SER A 235 -40.01 -73.73 46.99
N ILE A 236 -41.31 -73.70 47.32
CA ILE A 236 -42.01 -74.17 48.53
C ILE A 236 -42.50 -73.08 49.49
N GLY A 237 -43.84 -73.02 49.62
CA GLY A 237 -44.57 -72.29 50.66
C GLY A 237 -45.90 -71.75 50.16
#